data_AF-A0A7W7EPN2-F1
#
_entry.id   AF-A0A7W7EPN2-F1
#
_cell.length_a   1.000
_cell.length_b   1.000
_cell.length_c   1.000
_cell.angle_alpha   90.00
_cell.angle_beta   90.00
_cell.angle_gamma   90.00
#
_symmetry.space_group_name_H-M   'P 1'
#
loop_
_entity.id
_entity.type
_entity.pdbx_description
1 polymer ?
#
loop_
_entity_poly.entity_id
_entity_poly.type
_entity_poly.pdbx_seq_one_letter_code
_entity_poly.pdbx_strand_id
1 'polypeptide(L)' 'MFEAFDYRRRDRPLGPDDLSLLHAVLTEYCKARQCNRKSEEALAAARELIRLYQAGVVDREVLVSRLYARFPI' A
#
# COMPACT_ATOMS: atom_id res chain seq x y z
N MET A 1 -7.58 11.26 14.83
CA MET A 1 -6.96 12.28 13.95
C MET A 1 -5.64 11.69 13.52
N PHE A 2 -5.55 11.14 12.30
CA PHE A 2 -4.36 10.42 11.86
C PHE A 2 -3.64 11.26 10.82
N GLU A 3 -2.70 12.09 11.28
CA GLU A 3 -1.73 12.75 10.40
C GLU A 3 -0.68 11.70 9.98
N ALA A 4 -1.06 10.88 9.00
CA ALA A 4 -0.25 9.78 8.47
C ALA A 4 0.73 10.21 7.35
N PHE A 5 0.96 11.51 7.20
CA PHE A 5 1.81 12.07 6.15
C PHE A 5 3.17 12.46 6.70
N ASP A 6 4.16 11.62 6.45
CA ASP A 6 5.56 11.95 6.70
C ASP A 6 6.17 12.57 5.45
N TYR A 7 6.10 13.90 5.33
CA TYR A 7 6.62 14.63 4.17
C TYR A 7 8.16 14.52 4.02
N ARG A 8 8.88 14.08 5.07
CA ARG A 8 10.33 13.84 5.00
C ARG A 8 10.68 12.57 4.21
N ARG A 9 9.71 11.68 4.00
CA ARG A 9 9.89 10.45 3.22
C ARG A 9 9.68 10.58 1.72
N ARG A 10 9.20 11.73 1.21
CA ARG A 10 8.85 11.92 -0.20
C ARG A 10 9.99 11.60 -1.18
N ASP A 11 11.24 11.64 -0.71
CA ASP A 11 12.45 11.37 -1.48
C ASP A 11 13.33 10.25 -0.88
N ARG A 12 12.83 9.52 0.13
CA ARG A 12 13.60 8.42 0.74
C ARG A 12 13.42 7.15 -0.10
N PRO A 13 14.51 6.45 -0.48
CA PRO A 13 14.40 5.16 -1.13
C PRO A 13 13.65 4.18 -0.23
N LEU A 14 12.84 3.32 -0.85
CA LEU A 14 12.12 2.24 -0.17
C LEU A 14 13.15 1.29 0.45
N GLY A 15 13.13 1.19 1.78
CA GLY A 15 13.94 0.22 2.51
C GLY A 15 13.32 -1.18 2.49
N PRO A 16 14.08 -2.20 2.92
CA PRO A 16 13.58 -3.58 3.02
C PRO A 16 12.39 -3.73 3.97
N ASP A 17 12.37 -2.99 5.09
CA ASP A 17 11.23 -2.94 6.02
C ASP A 17 9.98 -2.34 5.36
N ASP A 18 10.15 -1.28 4.58
CA ASP A 18 9.04 -0.60 3.89
C ASP A 18 8.41 -1.53 2.84
N LEU A 19 9.25 -2.22 2.07
CA LEU A 19 8.80 -3.25 1.12
C LEU A 19 8.09 -4.40 1.83
N SER A 20 8.57 -4.81 3.00
CA SER A 20 7.93 -5.87 3.80
C SER A 20 6.54 -5.45 4.26
N LEU A 21 6.37 -4.21 4.69
CA LEU A 21 5.08 -3.64 5.08
C LEU A 21 4.10 -3.57 3.88
N LEU A 22 4.55 -3.02 2.75
CA LEU A 22 3.73 -2.93 1.54
C LEU A 22 3.33 -4.32 1.02
N HIS A 23 4.25 -5.29 1.06
CA HIS A 23 4.00 -6.66 0.66
C HIS A 23 3.02 -7.39 1.60
N ALA A 24 3.09 -7.13 2.91
CA ALA A 24 2.14 -7.66 3.88
C ALA A 24 0.73 -7.11 3.62
N VAL A 25 0.59 -5.79 3.40
CA VAL A 25 -0.69 -5.16 3.06
C VAL A 25 -1.27 -5.72 1.76
N LEU A 26 -0.45 -5.84 0.71
CA LEU A 26 -0.87 -6.39 -0.57
C LEU A 26 -1.29 -7.86 -0.45
N THR A 27 -0.57 -8.66 0.33
CA THR A 27 -0.90 -10.07 0.55
C THR A 27 -2.24 -10.24 1.25
N GLU A 28 -2.52 -9.44 2.29
CA GLU A 28 -3.80 -9.47 2.99
C GLU A 28 -4.95 -9.04 2.06
N TYR A 29 -4.74 -7.99 1.26
CA TYR A 29 -5.71 -7.56 0.25
C TYR A 29 -5.98 -8.66 -0.79
N CYS A 30 -4.94 -9.30 -1.33
CA CYS A 30 -5.11 -10.39 -2.30
C CYS A 30 -5.84 -11.59 -1.71
N LYS A 31 -5.57 -11.95 -0.44
CA LYS A 31 -6.29 -13.03 0.26
C LYS A 31 -7.78 -12.69 0.41
N ALA A 32 -8.09 -11.48 0.87
CA ALA A 32 -9.48 -11.04 1.06
C ALA A 32 -10.30 -11.10 -0.24
N ARG A 33 -9.65 -10.82 -1.38
CA ARG A 33 -10.30 -10.77 -2.69
C ARG A 33 -10.19 -12.07 -3.49
N GLN A 34 -9.54 -13.11 -2.92
CA GLN A 34 -9.11 -14.32 -3.63
C GLN A 34 -8.41 -14.04 -4.97
N CYS A 35 -7.75 -12.88 -5.09
CA CYS A 35 -7.06 -12.49 -6.31
C CYS A 35 -5.75 -13.26 -6.42
N ASN A 36 -5.45 -13.73 -7.62
CA ASN A 36 -4.13 -14.27 -7.91
C ASN A 36 -3.11 -13.13 -7.80
N ARG A 37 -1.98 -13.36 -7.12
CA ARG A 37 -0.90 -12.36 -6.96
C ARG A 37 -0.34 -11.85 -8.30
N LYS A 38 -0.57 -12.60 -9.39
CA LYS A 38 -0.19 -12.24 -10.76
C LYS A 38 -1.31 -11.57 -11.56
N SER A 39 -2.49 -11.35 -10.98
CA SER A 39 -3.57 -10.64 -11.64
C SER A 39 -3.22 -9.17 -11.81
N GLU A 40 -3.75 -8.55 -12.87
CA GLU A 40 -3.58 -7.11 -13.12
C GLU A 40 -4.06 -6.25 -11.95
N GLU A 41 -5.07 -6.72 -11.21
CA GLU A 41 -5.59 -6.04 -10.01
C GLU A 41 -4.59 -6.05 -8.84
N ALA A 42 -3.86 -7.15 -8.62
CA ALA A 42 -2.82 -7.21 -7.61
C ALA A 42 -1.65 -6.28 -7.98
N LEU A 43 -1.31 -6.22 -9.27
CA LEU A 43 -0.30 -5.29 -9.80
C LEU A 43 -0.74 -3.83 -9.63
N ALA A 44 -2.01 -3.52 -9.92
CA ALA A 44 -2.58 -2.19 -9.76
C ALA A 44 -2.59 -1.74 -8.29
N ALA A 45 -3.00 -2.63 -7.38
CA ALA A 45 -2.96 -2.40 -5.94
C ALA A 45 -1.52 -2.16 -5.44
N ALA A 46 -0.56 -2.95 -5.92
CA ALA A 46 0.86 -2.79 -5.57
C ALA A 46 1.41 -1.43 -6.02
N ARG A 47 1.09 -1.00 -7.25
CA ARG A 47 1.48 0.31 -7.78
C ARG A 47 0.90 1.46 -6.96
N GLU A 48 -0.37 1.35 -6.56
CA GLU A 48 -1.01 2.38 -5.75
C GLU A 48 -0.40 2.45 -4.34
N LEU A 49 -0.08 1.30 -3.73
CA LEU A 49 0.63 1.24 -2.45
C LEU A 49 1.98 1.97 -2.51
N ILE A 50 2.79 1.71 -3.54
CA ILE A 50 4.07 2.38 -3.75
C ILE A 50 3.87 3.89 -3.94
N ARG A 51 2.87 4.28 -4.73
CA ARG A 51 2.54 5.70 -4.97
C ARG A 51 2.15 6.41 -3.68
N LEU A 52 1.30 5.81 -2.86
CA LEU A 52 0.88 6.34 -1.56
C LEU A 52 2.07 6.48 -0.62
N TYR A 53 2.95 5.46 -0.59
CA TYR A 53 4.15 5.48 0.22
C TYR A 53 5.13 6.59 -0.19
N GLN A 54 5.36 6.76 -1.50
CA GLN A 54 6.14 7.86 -2.06
C GLN A 54 5.50 9.23 -1.81
N ALA A 55 4.18 9.30 -1.68
CA ALA A 55 3.48 10.52 -1.27
C ALA A 55 3.61 10.83 0.23
N GLY A 56 4.27 9.96 1.02
CA GLY A 56 4.48 10.12 2.45
C GLY A 56 3.46 9.38 3.33
N VAL A 57 2.57 8.58 2.75
CA VAL A 57 1.62 7.76 3.52
C VAL A 57 2.32 6.50 4.03
N VAL A 58 2.76 6.53 5.28
CA VAL A 58 3.52 5.42 5.90
C VAL A 58 2.68 4.55 6.82
N ASP A 59 1.50 5.02 7.20
CA ASP A 59 0.62 4.33 8.13
C ASP A 59 -0.10 3.16 7.44
N ARG A 60 0.01 1.97 8.04
CA ARG A 60 -0.58 0.74 7.52
C ARG A 60 -2.11 0.84 7.39
N GLU A 61 -2.79 1.38 8.40
CA GLU A 61 -4.25 1.46 8.40
C GLU A 61 -4.74 2.44 7.34
N VAL A 62 -4.02 3.55 7.15
CA VAL A 62 -4.32 4.51 6.10
C VAL A 62 -4.06 3.94 4.71
N LEU A 63 -2.96 3.20 4.51
CA LEU A 63 -2.70 2.50 3.25
C LEU A 63 -3.81 1.52 2.91
N VAL A 64 -4.22 0.71 3.87
CA VAL A 64 -5.30 -0.27 3.74
C VAL A 64 -6.62 0.43 3.41
N SER A 65 -7.00 1.44 4.19
CA SER A 65 -8.24 2.21 3.99
C SER A 65 -8.30 2.87 2.61
N ARG A 66 -7.18 3.47 2.16
CA ARG A 66 -7.08 4.08 0.83
C ARG A 66 -7.19 3.05 -0.28
N LEU A 67 -6.59 1.89 -0.07
CA LEU A 67 -6.64 0.80 -1.04
C LEU A 67 -8.05 0.25 -1.19
N TYR A 68 -8.77 0.03 -0.09
CA TYR A 68 -10.17 -0.37 -0.11
C TYR A 68 -11.11 0.70 -0.68
N ALA A 69 -10.83 1.98 -0.44
CA ALA A 69 -11.60 3.08 -1.02
C ALA A 69 -11.45 3.15 -2.55
N ARG A 70 -10.26 2.80 -3.07
CA ARG A 70 -9.97 2.81 -4.51
C ARG A 70 -10.39 1.52 -5.21
N PHE A 71 -10.22 0.39 -4.52
CA PHE A 71 -10.56 -0.94 -5.00
C PHE A 71 -11.50 -1.58 -3.97
N PRO A 72 -12.80 -1.29 -4.06
CA PRO A 72 -13.78 -1.93 -3.19
C PRO A 72 -13.79 -3.44 -3.46
N ILE A 73 -13.95 -4.21 -2.38
CA ILE A 73 -14.14 -5.66 -2.38
C ILE A 73 -15.57 -6.02 -2.74
#